data_AF-A0AAN6QMY5-F1
#
_entry.id   AF-A0AAN6QMY5-F1
#
_cell.length_a   1.000
_cell.length_b   1.000
_cell.length_c   1.000
_cell.angle_alpha   90.00
_cell.angle_beta   90.00
_cell.angle_gamma   90.00
#
_symmetry.space_group_name_H-M   'P 1'
#
loop_
_entity.id
_entity.type
_entity.pdbx_description
1 polymer ?
#
loop_
_entity_poly.entity_id
_entity_poly.type
_entity_poly.pdbx_seq_one_letter_code
_entity_poly.pdbx_strand_id
1 'polypeptide(L)'
;MAPLRPLHLSGGRAKMHASTFTYSIARPYPFKWFTPVVFLGCIVFLALFSIINYISTGYQMVVVQSSNPNATIQDNPWMRHWPSFFTSKVQPTCETVNLALGSEWFTNQTALTYTLTDVWQPDDGGAGAGYGVAPSLTYSSNVIEDCRVNSVEIDYAAMDRTAIQMAYSPFGAVVRTYTTCSIIGVNGTTNFNLTNEYDYVPSDLSFSGLYTFLGTNFLSRNQTSKSSLWWGESLMSMYWAFSNAKMQTIADNQTSYKQPAIRKGTLYFYPNDDSQTTNMTDPSFFECDFRFVVDKGQGAYDFLMPTTYGEYRQYTSLSNLIASEAYPNIWQEADVLAKAAYSTVLTDLGQVNAPSNILTDPGLLSYFTANFSETRHSIANAYPGPADQQYDTLFLRRHPERNYCEGCMEQPRTTSNMYRETSPGPGSRYSKEDPELEMGGLRPSARSTEFRRSGSQSRSVSQQRLIPTESIDIGGRQHRY
;
A
#
# COMPACT_ATOMS: atom_id res chain seq x y z
N MET A 1 -66.56 84.70 48.39
CA MET A 1 -65.26 84.69 47.67
C MET A 1 -65.22 83.44 46.79
N ALA A 2 -64.81 83.59 45.53
CA ALA A 2 -64.70 82.53 44.51
C ALA A 2 -63.44 81.63 44.74
N PRO A 3 -63.03 80.71 43.82
CA PRO A 3 -63.64 79.44 43.34
C PRO A 3 -62.61 78.26 43.22
N LEU A 4 -62.97 77.17 42.47
CA LEU A 4 -62.13 76.08 41.86
C LEU A 4 -61.78 74.87 42.76
N ARG A 5 -61.70 73.58 42.33
CA ARG A 5 -61.62 72.86 41.03
C ARG A 5 -61.96 71.35 41.25
N PRO A 6 -62.28 70.56 40.21
CA PRO A 6 -62.60 69.13 40.31
C PRO A 6 -61.40 68.21 40.00
N LEU A 7 -61.43 66.96 40.47
CA LEU A 7 -60.43 65.93 40.21
C LEU A 7 -61.00 64.69 39.50
N HIS A 8 -60.16 64.21 38.60
CA HIS A 8 -60.26 63.19 37.57
C HIS A 8 -59.98 61.76 38.07
N LEU A 9 -60.22 60.77 37.18
CA LEU A 9 -59.59 59.44 36.98
C LEU A 9 -60.62 58.30 37.04
N SER A 10 -60.62 57.26 36.19
CA SER A 10 -59.83 56.78 35.04
C SER A 10 -60.58 55.50 34.58
N GLY A 11 -60.78 55.12 33.32
CA GLY A 11 -60.00 55.36 32.12
C GLY A 11 -59.29 54.08 31.62
N GLY A 12 -60.01 52.96 31.43
CA GLY A 12 -59.46 51.74 30.82
C GLY A 12 -60.04 51.48 29.43
N ARG A 13 -59.33 51.88 28.36
CA ARG A 13 -59.67 51.52 26.96
C ARG A 13 -58.49 50.75 26.35
N ALA A 14 -58.81 49.60 25.78
CA ALA A 14 -57.91 48.74 25.05
C ALA A 14 -57.24 49.48 23.88
N LYS A 15 -55.94 49.21 23.67
CA LYS A 15 -55.14 49.79 22.58
C LYS A 15 -55.66 49.25 21.23
N MET A 16 -56.18 50.16 20.40
CA MET A 16 -56.47 49.90 18.99
C MET A 16 -55.15 49.86 18.20
N HIS A 17 -54.91 48.77 17.48
CA HIS A 17 -53.83 48.69 16.50
C HIS A 17 -54.32 49.20 15.14
N ALA A 18 -53.63 50.18 14.57
CA ALA A 18 -53.92 50.78 13.26
C ALA A 18 -53.04 50.16 12.17
N SER A 19 -53.63 49.84 11.02
CA SER A 19 -52.96 49.33 9.81
C SER A 19 -52.43 50.51 8.97
N THR A 20 -51.18 50.44 8.51
CA THR A 20 -50.44 51.50 7.80
C THR A 20 -50.30 51.30 6.28
N PHE A 21 -51.12 50.45 5.66
CA PHE A 21 -51.11 50.28 4.19
C PHE A 21 -52.16 51.18 3.53
N THR A 22 -51.73 52.14 2.70
CA THR A 22 -52.60 52.99 1.87
C THR A 22 -52.31 52.78 0.40
N TYR A 23 -53.30 52.29 -0.35
CA TYR A 23 -53.39 52.38 -1.80
C TYR A 23 -54.46 53.38 -2.19
N SER A 24 -54.21 54.21 -3.21
CA SER A 24 -55.22 55.12 -3.77
C SER A 24 -56.11 54.36 -4.75
N ILE A 25 -57.13 53.64 -4.25
CA ILE A 25 -58.41 53.36 -4.93
C ILE A 25 -59.41 52.86 -3.88
N ALA A 26 -60.63 53.40 -3.96
CA ALA A 26 -61.66 53.42 -2.92
C ALA A 26 -62.24 52.05 -2.54
N ARG A 27 -61.92 51.57 -1.33
CA ARG A 27 -62.80 50.95 -0.30
C ARG A 27 -61.93 50.26 0.76
N PRO A 28 -62.19 50.45 2.07
CA PRO A 28 -61.50 49.69 3.10
C PRO A 28 -61.78 48.19 2.92
N TYR A 29 -60.73 47.37 2.96
CA TYR A 29 -60.81 45.93 2.75
C TYR A 29 -61.83 45.31 3.74
N PRO A 30 -62.82 44.52 3.27
CA PRO A 30 -63.99 44.15 4.08
C PRO A 30 -63.65 43.26 5.29
N PHE A 31 -62.51 42.58 5.27
CA PHE A 31 -62.10 41.63 6.29
C PHE A 31 -60.97 42.20 7.16
N LYS A 32 -61.31 42.74 8.33
CA LYS A 32 -60.36 43.35 9.29
C LYS A 32 -59.29 42.40 9.86
N TRP A 33 -59.48 41.10 9.69
CA TRP A 33 -58.58 40.02 10.10
C TRP A 33 -57.54 39.68 9.04
N PHE A 34 -57.68 40.22 7.82
CA PHE A 34 -56.77 39.96 6.72
C PHE A 34 -55.36 40.51 7.00
N THR A 35 -55.24 41.75 7.48
CA THR A 35 -53.95 42.37 7.78
C THR A 35 -53.12 41.60 8.82
N PRO A 36 -53.66 41.22 10.00
CA PRO A 36 -52.90 40.42 10.96
C PRO A 36 -52.58 39.02 10.43
N VAL A 37 -53.46 38.38 9.65
CA VAL A 37 -53.18 37.09 9.02
C VAL A 37 -52.04 37.19 8.00
N VAL A 38 -52.00 38.25 7.20
CA VAL A 38 -50.91 38.49 6.25
C VAL A 38 -49.59 38.73 6.97
N PHE A 39 -49.58 39.53 8.05
CA PHE A 39 -48.36 39.71 8.85
C PHE A 39 -47.88 38.41 9.49
N LEU A 40 -48.79 37.63 10.07
CA LEU A 40 -48.45 36.34 10.66
C LEU A 40 -47.94 35.36 9.60
N GLY A 41 -48.60 35.33 8.43
CA GLY A 41 -48.20 34.52 7.28
C GLY A 41 -46.82 34.92 6.75
N CYS A 42 -46.53 36.22 6.64
CA CYS A 42 -45.21 36.72 6.27
C CYS A 42 -44.14 36.32 7.29
N ILE A 43 -44.41 36.43 8.60
CA ILE A 43 -43.46 36.01 9.65
C ILE A 43 -43.18 34.50 9.56
N VAL A 44 -44.23 33.69 9.44
CA VAL A 44 -44.11 32.23 9.30
C VAL A 44 -43.35 31.87 8.03
N PHE A 45 -43.63 32.54 6.91
CA PHE A 45 -42.92 32.33 5.66
C PHE A 45 -41.44 32.71 5.78
N LEU A 46 -41.12 33.86 6.39
CA LEU A 46 -39.75 34.34 6.57
C LEU A 46 -38.97 33.41 7.51
N ALA A 47 -39.61 32.91 8.57
CA ALA A 47 -39.03 31.90 9.46
C ALA A 47 -38.74 30.59 8.73
N LEU A 48 -39.72 30.04 8.00
CA LEU A 48 -39.55 28.82 7.20
C LEU A 48 -38.47 28.98 6.13
N PHE A 49 -38.47 30.09 5.39
CA PHE A 49 -37.49 30.37 4.35
C PHE A 49 -36.07 30.54 4.93
N SER A 50 -35.95 31.15 6.11
CA SER A 50 -34.67 31.27 6.81
C SER A 50 -34.16 29.92 7.30
N ILE A 51 -35.04 29.07 7.86
CA ILE A 51 -34.69 27.71 8.29
C ILE A 51 -34.24 26.86 7.11
N ILE A 52 -34.97 26.91 5.98
CA ILE A 52 -34.62 26.17 4.76
C ILE A 52 -33.28 26.64 4.21
N ASN A 53 -33.04 27.95 4.11
CA ASN A 53 -31.74 28.48 3.67
C ASN A 53 -30.61 28.11 4.62
N TYR A 54 -30.85 28.14 5.93
CA TYR A 54 -29.85 27.74 6.93
C TYR A 54 -29.48 26.27 6.77
N ILE A 55 -30.46 25.37 6.66
CA ILE A 55 -30.19 23.93 6.45
C ILE A 55 -29.50 23.69 5.10
N SER A 56 -29.87 24.45 4.07
CA SER A 56 -29.30 24.34 2.72
C SER A 56 -27.89 24.94 2.58
N THR A 57 -27.40 25.71 3.55
CA THR A 57 -26.07 26.36 3.47
C THR A 57 -25.14 25.98 4.62
N GLY A 58 -25.68 25.43 5.71
CA GLY A 58 -24.95 25.06 6.92
C GLY A 58 -24.41 23.62 6.93
N TYR A 59 -24.01 23.06 5.78
CA TYR A 59 -23.32 21.78 5.72
C TYR A 59 -21.87 21.96 5.27
N GLN A 60 -20.98 21.19 5.87
CA GLN A 60 -19.63 20.96 5.36
C GLN A 60 -19.56 19.51 4.92
N MET A 61 -19.17 19.29 3.66
CA MET A 61 -18.83 17.94 3.22
C MET A 61 -17.46 17.60 3.80
N VAL A 62 -17.40 16.49 4.52
CA VAL A 62 -16.14 15.94 5.02
C VAL A 62 -15.74 14.82 4.08
N VAL A 63 -14.49 14.83 3.64
CA VAL A 63 -13.93 13.72 2.86
C VAL A 63 -13.75 12.54 3.79
N VAL A 64 -14.50 11.47 3.54
CA VAL A 64 -14.38 10.20 4.25
C VAL A 64 -13.82 9.18 3.28
N GLN A 65 -12.74 8.52 3.68
CA GLN A 65 -12.21 7.39 2.93
C GLN A 65 -13.17 6.20 3.10
N SER A 66 -13.61 5.62 1.98
CA SER A 66 -14.47 4.44 2.01
C SER A 66 -13.92 3.34 1.12
N SER A 67 -13.98 2.11 1.65
CA SER A 67 -13.66 0.88 0.93
C SER A 67 -14.82 0.37 0.07
N ASN A 68 -16.02 0.94 0.23
CA ASN A 68 -17.19 0.58 -0.56
C ASN A 68 -17.90 1.84 -1.05
N PRO A 69 -17.56 2.33 -2.25
CA PRO A 69 -18.17 3.52 -2.80
C PRO A 69 -19.69 3.36 -2.96
N ASN A 70 -20.16 2.15 -3.31
CA ASN A 70 -21.58 1.88 -3.52
C ASN A 70 -22.39 1.92 -2.21
N ALA A 71 -21.85 1.37 -1.12
CA ALA A 71 -22.51 1.45 0.19
C ALA A 71 -22.54 2.90 0.70
N THR A 72 -21.48 3.66 0.48
CA THR A 72 -21.35 5.05 0.93
C THR A 72 -22.31 5.99 0.20
N ILE A 73 -22.50 5.77 -1.11
CA ILE A 73 -23.50 6.50 -1.91
C ILE A 73 -24.93 6.17 -1.45
N GLN A 74 -25.16 4.96 -0.94
CA GLN A 74 -26.48 4.51 -0.46
C GLN A 74 -26.79 4.93 0.99
N ASP A 75 -25.77 5.24 1.79
CA ASP A 75 -25.92 5.57 3.21
C ASP A 75 -26.30 7.04 3.43
N ASN A 76 -27.51 7.41 3.00
CA ASN A 76 -28.12 8.69 3.35
C ASN A 76 -29.62 8.55 3.65
N PRO A 77 -29.99 7.93 4.79
CA PRO A 77 -31.38 7.57 5.09
C PRO A 77 -32.33 8.76 5.24
N TRP A 78 -31.83 9.94 5.64
CA TRP A 78 -32.68 11.11 5.88
C TRP A 78 -32.91 11.97 4.63
N MET A 79 -31.90 12.16 3.77
CA MET A 79 -32.04 13.02 2.58
C MET A 79 -32.67 12.32 1.37
N ARG A 80 -32.81 10.99 1.41
CA ARG A 80 -33.39 10.20 0.32
C ARG A 80 -34.84 10.56 0.00
N HIS A 81 -35.56 11.13 0.97
CA HIS A 81 -36.97 11.52 0.85
C HIS A 81 -37.18 13.02 0.58
N TRP A 82 -36.11 13.82 0.54
CA TRP A 82 -36.21 15.26 0.31
C TRP A 82 -36.07 15.57 -1.19
N PRO A 83 -36.81 16.54 -1.76
CA PRO A 83 -36.74 16.81 -3.19
C PRO A 83 -35.32 17.09 -3.69
N SER A 84 -34.99 16.54 -4.85
CA SER A 84 -33.63 16.54 -5.42
C SER A 84 -33.01 17.93 -5.58
N PHE A 85 -33.82 18.97 -5.76
CA PHE A 85 -33.36 20.35 -5.86
C PHE A 85 -32.79 20.92 -4.55
N PHE A 86 -33.09 20.31 -3.39
CA PHE A 86 -32.47 20.65 -2.11
C PHE A 86 -31.27 19.75 -1.75
N THR A 87 -31.17 18.56 -2.36
CA THR A 87 -30.20 17.53 -1.95
C THR A 87 -29.09 17.28 -2.97
N SER A 88 -29.17 17.86 -4.18
CA SER A 88 -28.19 17.64 -5.26
C SER A 88 -26.74 17.98 -4.89
N LYS A 89 -26.53 18.89 -3.93
CA LYS A 89 -25.20 19.28 -3.44
C LYS A 89 -24.73 18.54 -2.19
N VAL A 90 -25.58 17.67 -1.63
CA VAL A 90 -25.33 16.97 -0.35
C VAL A 90 -25.32 15.44 -0.54
N GLN A 91 -25.35 14.99 -1.79
CA GLN A 91 -25.17 13.58 -2.10
C GLN A 91 -23.68 13.23 -1.97
N PRO A 92 -23.33 12.18 -1.20
CA PRO A 92 -21.96 11.69 -1.16
C PRO A 92 -21.55 11.22 -2.56
N THR A 93 -20.44 11.77 -3.07
CA THR A 93 -19.80 11.34 -4.31
C THR A 93 -18.47 10.70 -3.99
N CYS A 94 -18.14 9.59 -4.65
CA CYS A 94 -16.81 9.00 -4.55
C CYS A 94 -15.93 9.57 -5.66
N GLU A 95 -14.81 10.20 -5.27
CA GLU A 95 -13.79 10.66 -6.20
C GLU A 95 -12.73 9.56 -6.39
N THR A 96 -12.24 9.42 -7.62
CA THR A 96 -11.12 8.54 -7.92
C THR A 96 -9.84 9.11 -7.35
N VAL A 97 -8.96 8.25 -6.82
CA VAL A 97 -7.63 8.66 -6.37
C VAL A 97 -6.66 8.57 -7.54
N ASN A 98 -5.90 9.64 -7.78
CA ASN A 98 -4.82 9.62 -8.77
C ASN A 98 -3.50 9.35 -8.06
N LEU A 99 -2.93 8.16 -8.28
CA LEU A 99 -1.63 7.77 -7.75
C LEU A 99 -0.56 8.22 -8.75
N ALA A 100 0.25 9.20 -8.38
CA ALA A 100 1.34 9.67 -9.23
C ALA A 100 2.47 8.65 -9.35
N LEU A 101 3.21 8.67 -10.45
CA LEU A 101 4.47 7.90 -10.55
C LEU A 101 5.43 8.30 -9.42
N GLY A 102 6.13 7.31 -8.86
CA GLY A 102 7.02 7.46 -7.70
C GLY A 102 6.29 7.53 -6.35
N SER A 103 4.96 7.45 -6.32
CA SER A 103 4.23 7.38 -5.05
C SER A 103 4.31 5.98 -4.42
N GLU A 104 4.49 5.96 -3.10
CA GLU A 104 4.44 4.76 -2.28
C GLU A 104 3.02 4.46 -1.81
N TRP A 105 2.62 3.20 -1.83
CA TRP A 105 1.32 2.74 -1.37
C TRP A 105 1.37 1.31 -0.84
N PHE A 106 0.30 0.92 -0.14
CA PHE A 106 0.14 -0.39 0.48
C PHE A 106 -1.16 -1.05 0.03
N THR A 107 -1.16 -2.38 -0.04
CA THR A 107 -2.35 -3.18 -0.32
C THR A 107 -3.24 -3.31 0.94
N ASN A 108 -4.44 -3.87 0.78
CA ASN A 108 -5.29 -4.27 1.92
C ASN A 108 -4.64 -5.35 2.81
N GLN A 109 -3.70 -6.10 2.25
CA GLN A 109 -2.93 -7.11 2.95
C GLN A 109 -1.76 -6.50 3.74
N THR A 110 -1.36 -5.27 3.43
CA THR A 110 -0.39 -4.44 4.17
C THR A 110 0.90 -5.21 4.53
N ALA A 111 1.38 -6.12 3.69
CA ALA A 111 2.66 -6.78 3.95
C ALA A 111 3.82 -5.98 3.37
N LEU A 112 3.67 -5.40 2.18
CA LEU A 112 4.78 -4.72 1.51
C LEU A 112 4.40 -3.29 1.08
N THR A 113 5.40 -2.42 1.02
CA THR A 113 5.30 -1.09 0.39
C THR A 113 5.61 -1.21 -1.09
N TYR A 114 4.78 -0.64 -1.95
CA TYR A 114 5.03 -0.60 -3.40
C TYR A 114 5.20 0.83 -3.88
N THR A 115 6.14 1.02 -4.79
CA THR A 115 6.32 2.25 -5.55
C THR A 115 5.74 2.05 -6.95
N LEU A 116 4.86 2.94 -7.38
CA LEU A 116 4.33 2.96 -8.75
C LEU A 116 5.39 3.51 -9.71
N THR A 117 5.84 2.72 -10.69
CA THR A 117 6.95 3.11 -11.58
C THR A 117 6.52 3.41 -13.01
N ASP A 118 5.43 2.80 -13.49
CA ASP A 118 4.92 3.03 -14.85
C ASP A 118 3.42 2.73 -14.94
N VAL A 119 2.72 3.34 -15.89
CA VAL A 119 1.28 3.15 -16.15
C VAL A 119 1.00 3.28 -17.64
N TRP A 120 0.31 2.31 -18.24
CA TRP A 120 -0.06 2.35 -19.66
C TRP A 120 -1.38 1.61 -19.96
N GLN A 121 -2.00 1.93 -21.10
CA GLN A 121 -3.19 1.23 -21.59
C GLN A 121 -2.87 0.42 -22.86
N PRO A 122 -3.39 -0.81 -23.03
CA PRO A 122 -3.24 -1.57 -24.26
C PRO A 122 -4.03 -0.94 -25.41
N ASP A 123 -3.52 -1.13 -26.63
CA ASP A 123 -3.92 -0.41 -27.86
C ASP A 123 -5.41 -0.59 -28.29
N ASP A 124 -6.15 -1.51 -27.67
CA ASP A 124 -7.55 -1.81 -28.02
C ASP A 124 -8.59 -0.90 -27.31
N GLY A 125 -8.11 0.01 -26.44
CA GLY A 125 -8.94 0.99 -25.74
C GLY A 125 -9.25 2.24 -26.59
N GLY A 126 -10.20 2.11 -27.53
CA GLY A 126 -11.00 3.19 -28.13
C GLY A 126 -10.33 4.56 -28.40
N ALA A 127 -10.01 4.82 -29.67
CA ALA A 127 -9.87 6.13 -30.33
C ALA A 127 -9.57 7.35 -29.41
N GLY A 128 -8.36 7.42 -28.87
CA GLY A 128 -7.90 8.61 -28.13
C GLY A 128 -6.49 8.57 -27.56
N ALA A 129 -5.88 7.41 -27.34
CA ALA A 129 -4.55 7.30 -26.74
C ALA A 129 -3.54 6.74 -27.73
N GLY A 130 -2.73 7.60 -28.35
CA GLY A 130 -1.45 7.16 -28.91
C GLY A 130 -0.53 6.74 -27.77
N TYR A 131 0.14 5.58 -27.88
CA TYR A 131 1.18 5.08 -26.97
C TYR A 131 0.99 5.53 -25.51
N GLY A 132 -0.10 5.09 -24.88
CA GLY A 132 -0.69 5.78 -23.73
C GLY A 132 0.03 5.57 -22.39
N VAL A 133 1.27 6.02 -22.26
CA VAL A 133 1.94 6.15 -20.95
C VAL A 133 1.26 7.28 -20.17
N ALA A 134 0.77 6.96 -18.97
CA ALA A 134 0.07 7.90 -18.09
C ALA A 134 0.98 8.36 -16.93
N PRO A 135 0.96 9.65 -16.55
CA PRO A 135 1.75 10.16 -15.42
C PRO A 135 1.19 9.74 -14.05
N SER A 136 0.05 9.07 -14.03
CA SER A 136 -0.62 8.61 -12.81
C SER A 136 -1.60 7.47 -13.09
N LEU A 137 -1.81 6.62 -12.11
CA LEU A 137 -2.85 5.60 -12.10
C LEU A 137 -4.13 6.17 -11.47
N THR A 138 -5.21 6.25 -12.25
CA THR A 138 -6.54 6.58 -11.71
C THR A 138 -7.15 5.34 -11.06
N TYR A 139 -7.20 5.32 -9.74
CA TYR A 139 -7.69 4.21 -8.94
C TYR A 139 -9.05 4.52 -8.32
N SER A 140 -10.02 3.63 -8.52
CA SER A 140 -11.40 3.77 -8.03
C SER A 140 -11.83 2.55 -7.21
N SER A 141 -10.96 2.05 -6.33
CA SER A 141 -11.19 0.80 -5.56
C SER A 141 -11.36 -0.42 -6.47
N ASN A 142 -10.71 -0.42 -7.63
CA ASN A 142 -10.69 -1.55 -8.56
C ASN A 142 -9.89 -2.71 -7.96
N VAL A 143 -10.27 -3.93 -8.29
CA VAL A 143 -9.47 -5.11 -7.95
C VAL A 143 -8.22 -5.11 -8.81
N ILE A 144 -7.08 -5.39 -8.20
CA ILE A 144 -5.81 -5.56 -8.89
C ILE A 144 -5.77 -7.00 -9.42
N GLU A 145 -5.58 -7.15 -10.72
CA GLU A 145 -5.66 -8.43 -11.43
C GLU A 145 -4.44 -8.61 -12.35
N ASP A 146 -4.19 -9.86 -12.74
CA ASP A 146 -3.12 -10.22 -13.69
C ASP A 146 -1.74 -9.69 -13.26
N CYS A 147 -1.40 -9.84 -11.98
CA CYS A 147 -0.06 -9.48 -11.53
C CYS A 147 0.94 -10.58 -11.84
N ARG A 148 2.06 -10.17 -12.44
CA ARG A 148 3.21 -11.01 -12.73
C ARG A 148 4.48 -10.35 -12.22
N VAL A 149 5.23 -11.07 -11.40
CA VAL A 149 6.58 -10.65 -11.00
C VAL A 149 7.49 -10.94 -12.18
N ASN A 150 7.97 -9.88 -12.84
CA ASN A 150 8.84 -9.96 -14.01
C ASN A 150 10.27 -10.35 -13.63
N SER A 151 10.70 -9.95 -12.44
CA SER A 151 12.03 -10.24 -11.95
C SER A 151 12.20 -9.96 -10.47
N VAL A 152 13.23 -10.59 -9.90
CA VAL A 152 13.69 -10.36 -8.53
C VAL A 152 15.18 -10.07 -8.56
N GLU A 153 15.58 -8.95 -8.01
CA GLU A 153 16.96 -8.52 -7.88
C GLU A 153 17.41 -8.63 -6.42
N ILE A 154 18.62 -9.13 -6.20
CA ILE A 154 19.21 -9.27 -4.87
C ILE A 154 20.60 -8.63 -4.86
N ASP A 155 20.72 -7.52 -4.15
CA ASP A 155 21.97 -6.79 -3.98
C ASP A 155 22.63 -7.15 -2.65
N TYR A 156 23.80 -7.76 -2.71
CA TYR A 156 24.65 -8.03 -1.56
C TYR A 156 25.68 -6.93 -1.38
N ALA A 157 25.79 -6.40 -0.17
CA ALA A 157 26.84 -5.47 0.23
C ALA A 157 27.47 -5.86 1.57
N ALA A 158 28.77 -5.62 1.71
CA ALA A 158 29.49 -5.72 2.98
C ALA A 158 30.04 -4.36 3.42
N MET A 159 31.18 -3.93 2.87
CA MET A 159 31.96 -2.78 3.35
C MET A 159 31.32 -1.40 3.17
N ASP A 160 30.32 -1.28 2.30
CA ASP A 160 29.63 -0.01 2.04
C ASP A 160 28.42 0.20 3.00
N ARG A 161 28.17 -0.76 3.91
CA ARG A 161 27.11 -0.72 4.91
C ARG A 161 27.50 0.12 6.13
N THR A 162 26.51 0.64 6.83
CA THR A 162 26.75 1.42 8.06
C THR A 162 27.27 0.53 9.20
N ALA A 163 27.94 1.14 10.18
CA ALA A 163 28.44 0.41 11.35
C ALA A 163 27.33 -0.33 12.12
N ILE A 164 26.11 0.24 12.17
CA ILE A 164 24.95 -0.39 12.82
C ILE A 164 24.52 -1.63 12.02
N GLN A 165 24.41 -1.51 10.69
CA GLN A 165 24.08 -2.66 9.84
C GLN A 165 25.10 -3.80 9.97
N MET A 166 26.40 -3.46 10.00
CA MET A 166 27.48 -4.43 10.22
C MET A 166 27.38 -5.11 11.59
N ALA A 167 26.89 -4.41 12.61
CA ALA A 167 26.68 -5.01 13.93
C ALA A 167 25.58 -6.09 13.91
N TYR A 168 24.61 -6.01 12.99
CA TYR A 168 23.58 -7.04 12.81
C TYR A 168 24.11 -8.24 12.00
N SER A 169 24.72 -7.95 10.84
CA SER A 169 25.35 -8.94 9.97
C SER A 169 26.37 -8.21 9.10
N PRO A 170 27.59 -8.74 8.87
CA PRO A 170 28.57 -8.06 8.01
C PRO A 170 28.09 -7.92 6.56
N PHE A 171 27.58 -9.00 5.96
CA PHE A 171 26.87 -8.96 4.68
C PHE A 171 25.38 -8.67 4.87
N GLY A 172 24.80 -7.94 3.94
CA GLY A 172 23.36 -7.68 3.90
C GLY A 172 22.86 -7.66 2.47
N ALA A 173 21.71 -8.28 2.28
CA ALA A 173 21.01 -8.33 1.01
C ALA A 173 19.90 -7.28 1.00
N VAL A 174 19.73 -6.59 -0.12
CA VAL A 174 18.52 -5.81 -0.42
C VAL A 174 17.81 -6.51 -1.57
N VAL A 175 16.57 -6.91 -1.35
CA VAL A 175 15.77 -7.62 -2.35
C VAL A 175 14.82 -6.63 -3.01
N ARG A 176 14.82 -6.56 -4.34
CA ARG A 176 13.87 -5.75 -5.11
C ARG A 176 13.07 -6.63 -6.04
N THR A 177 11.77 -6.38 -6.14
CA THR A 177 10.91 -7.12 -7.06
C THR A 177 10.25 -6.15 -8.04
N TYR A 178 10.23 -6.52 -9.31
CA TYR A 178 9.59 -5.75 -10.37
C TYR A 178 8.36 -6.49 -10.84
N THR A 179 7.19 -5.90 -10.66
CA THR A 179 5.90 -6.56 -10.92
C THR A 179 5.08 -5.72 -11.88
N THR A 180 4.47 -6.35 -12.88
CA THR A 180 3.42 -5.73 -13.70
C THR A 180 2.07 -6.23 -13.23
N CYS A 181 1.10 -5.34 -13.12
CA CYS A 181 -0.29 -5.66 -12.78
C CYS A 181 -1.24 -4.92 -13.72
N SER A 182 -2.52 -5.28 -13.65
CA SER A 182 -3.59 -4.58 -14.35
C SER A 182 -4.77 -4.24 -13.44
N ILE A 183 -5.52 -3.20 -13.80
CA ILE A 183 -6.85 -2.92 -13.26
C ILE A 183 -7.83 -2.74 -14.41
N ILE A 184 -9.05 -3.21 -14.22
CA ILE A 184 -10.15 -2.98 -15.17
C ILE A 184 -10.92 -1.73 -14.73
N GLY A 185 -10.72 -0.64 -15.46
CA GLY A 185 -11.41 0.63 -15.26
C GLY A 185 -12.57 0.84 -16.23
N VAL A 186 -13.27 1.97 -16.08
CA VAL A 186 -14.36 2.37 -16.99
C VAL A 186 -13.89 2.60 -18.43
N ASN A 187 -12.61 2.94 -18.61
CA ASN A 187 -11.99 3.21 -19.91
C ASN A 187 -11.25 2.00 -20.48
N GLY A 188 -11.42 0.81 -19.87
CA GLY A 188 -10.71 -0.42 -20.24
C GLY A 188 -9.60 -0.80 -19.27
N THR A 189 -8.81 -1.78 -19.66
CA THR A 189 -7.69 -2.31 -18.86
C THR A 189 -6.56 -1.30 -18.83
N THR A 190 -6.07 -0.98 -17.64
CA THR A 190 -4.86 -0.16 -17.44
C THR A 190 -3.82 -1.02 -16.75
N ASN A 191 -2.67 -1.16 -17.38
CA ASN A 191 -1.51 -1.87 -16.86
C ASN A 191 -0.60 -0.90 -16.12
N PHE A 192 0.14 -1.40 -15.13
CA PHE A 192 1.07 -0.60 -14.37
C PHE A 192 2.18 -1.45 -13.76
N ASN A 193 3.33 -0.82 -13.54
CA ASN A 193 4.49 -1.43 -12.91
C ASN A 193 4.63 -0.99 -11.47
N LEU A 194 4.99 -1.96 -10.63
CA LEU A 194 5.27 -1.81 -9.22
C LEU A 194 6.66 -2.30 -8.90
N THR A 195 7.34 -1.55 -8.04
CA THR A 195 8.58 -1.98 -7.43
C THR A 195 8.40 -2.07 -5.93
N ASN A 196 8.79 -3.20 -5.35
CA ASN A 196 8.94 -3.34 -3.91
C ASN A 196 10.42 -3.49 -3.57
N GLU A 197 10.82 -2.92 -2.44
CA GLU A 197 12.14 -3.10 -1.83
C GLU A 197 11.98 -3.71 -0.43
N TYR A 198 12.69 -4.79 -0.19
CA TYR A 198 12.82 -5.46 1.08
C TYR A 198 14.28 -5.39 1.53
N ASP A 199 14.55 -4.51 2.49
CA ASP A 199 15.78 -4.48 3.26
C ASP A 199 15.45 -4.93 4.70
N TYR A 200 15.92 -6.12 5.06
CA TYR A 200 15.72 -6.66 6.40
C TYR A 200 16.48 -5.85 7.46
N VAL A 201 17.66 -5.31 7.13
CA VAL A 201 18.47 -4.52 8.07
C VAL A 201 18.78 -3.16 7.45
N PRO A 202 17.82 -2.22 7.47
CA PRO A 202 18.00 -0.91 6.86
C PRO A 202 19.03 -0.05 7.60
N SER A 203 19.50 0.99 6.90
CA SER A 203 20.59 1.85 7.38
C SER A 203 20.20 2.77 8.55
N ASP A 204 18.90 2.99 8.76
CA ASP A 204 18.34 3.87 9.79
C ASP A 204 17.94 3.12 11.08
N LEU A 205 18.27 1.83 11.19
CA LEU A 205 18.02 1.06 12.40
C LEU A 205 18.76 1.61 13.61
N SER A 206 18.13 1.45 14.78
CA SER A 206 18.77 1.73 16.07
C SER A 206 19.54 0.53 16.59
N PHE A 207 20.70 0.79 17.18
CA PHE A 207 21.47 -0.19 17.93
C PHE A 207 20.70 -0.73 19.15
N SER A 208 19.71 0.01 19.66
CA SER A 208 18.86 -0.43 20.78
C SER A 208 18.00 -1.66 20.45
N GLY A 209 17.81 -1.97 19.16
CA GLY A 209 17.06 -3.14 18.70
C GLY A 209 17.90 -4.41 18.58
N LEU A 210 19.21 -4.36 18.82
CA LEU A 210 20.10 -5.51 18.65
C LEU A 210 19.58 -6.71 19.48
N TYR A 211 19.59 -7.91 18.90
CA TYR A 211 19.05 -9.16 19.48
C TYR A 211 17.52 -9.24 19.70
N THR A 212 16.79 -8.14 19.52
CA THR A 212 15.31 -8.10 19.62
C THR A 212 14.63 -7.77 18.29
N PHE A 213 15.45 -7.46 17.28
CA PHE A 213 15.02 -7.04 15.97
C PHE A 213 14.43 -8.22 15.18
N LEU A 214 13.15 -8.09 14.83
CA LEU A 214 12.43 -8.96 13.89
C LEU A 214 12.24 -8.27 12.54
N GLY A 215 12.86 -7.10 12.30
CA GLY A 215 12.32 -6.09 11.39
C GLY A 215 12.30 -6.47 9.93
N THR A 216 11.14 -6.29 9.31
CA THR A 216 10.82 -6.86 8.00
C THR A 216 10.16 -5.85 7.09
N ASN A 217 9.95 -4.60 7.51
CA ASN A 217 9.06 -3.64 6.84
C ASN A 217 7.61 -4.16 6.63
N PHE A 218 7.25 -5.35 7.13
CA PHE A 218 5.89 -5.86 7.10
C PHE A 218 5.03 -5.12 8.12
N LEU A 219 3.97 -4.45 7.65
CA LEU A 219 3.11 -3.66 8.53
C LEU A 219 2.15 -4.52 9.35
N SER A 220 1.87 -5.77 8.95
CA SER A 220 0.95 -6.67 9.65
C SER A 220 1.48 -8.10 9.73
N ARG A 221 1.49 -8.66 10.94
CA ARG A 221 2.10 -9.98 11.26
C ARG A 221 1.10 -10.98 11.84
N ASN A 222 -0.17 -10.88 11.46
CA ASN A 222 -1.19 -11.71 12.09
C ASN A 222 -1.14 -13.15 11.56
N GLN A 223 -0.71 -14.09 12.41
CA GLN A 223 -0.60 -15.51 12.07
C GLN A 223 -1.95 -16.15 11.70
N THR A 224 -3.08 -15.66 12.22
CA THR A 224 -4.39 -16.28 11.97
C THR A 224 -5.09 -15.66 10.76
N SER A 225 -5.15 -14.33 10.67
CA SER A 225 -5.85 -13.66 9.57
C SER A 225 -5.01 -13.49 8.31
N LYS A 226 -3.68 -13.57 8.41
CA LYS A 226 -2.71 -13.37 7.31
C LYS A 226 -1.60 -14.43 7.35
N SER A 227 -1.98 -15.69 7.53
CA SER A 227 -1.06 -16.82 7.71
C SER A 227 -0.08 -16.99 6.54
N SER A 228 -0.53 -16.81 5.30
CA SER A 228 0.32 -16.88 4.11
C SER A 228 1.43 -15.83 4.16
N LEU A 229 1.11 -14.57 4.48
CA LEU A 229 2.09 -13.49 4.58
C LEU A 229 2.99 -13.62 5.81
N TRP A 230 2.48 -14.18 6.92
CA TRP A 230 3.30 -14.54 8.07
C TRP A 230 4.39 -15.55 7.70
N TRP A 231 4.07 -16.53 6.84
CA TRP A 231 5.03 -17.44 6.26
C TRP A 231 5.94 -16.79 5.21
N GLY A 232 5.42 -15.87 4.41
CA GLY A 232 6.20 -15.07 3.46
C GLY A 232 7.31 -14.28 4.17
N GLU A 233 6.97 -13.55 5.23
CA GLU A 233 7.91 -12.83 6.09
C GLU A 233 8.97 -13.75 6.69
N SER A 234 8.55 -14.94 7.13
CA SER A 234 9.43 -15.95 7.72
C SER A 234 10.43 -16.50 6.70
N LEU A 235 9.97 -16.84 5.49
CA LEU A 235 10.83 -17.32 4.41
C LEU A 235 11.82 -16.24 3.97
N MET A 236 11.34 -15.01 3.72
CA MET A 236 12.19 -13.91 3.28
C MET A 236 13.27 -13.58 4.31
N SER A 237 12.91 -13.43 5.58
CA SER A 237 13.90 -13.11 6.63
C SER A 237 14.87 -14.27 6.87
N MET A 238 14.40 -15.52 6.87
CA MET A 238 15.23 -16.70 7.11
C MET A 238 16.27 -16.88 6.00
N TYR A 239 15.84 -16.79 4.74
CA TYR A 239 16.75 -16.92 3.60
C TYR A 239 17.60 -15.69 3.37
N TRP A 240 17.16 -14.50 3.80
CA TRP A 240 18.03 -13.32 3.92
C TRP A 240 19.17 -13.60 4.90
N ALA A 241 18.87 -14.13 6.09
CA ALA A 241 19.93 -14.41 7.08
C ALA A 241 20.88 -15.48 6.55
N PHE A 242 20.34 -16.53 5.90
CA PHE A 242 21.13 -17.63 5.38
C PHE A 242 22.08 -17.21 4.27
N SER A 243 21.57 -16.49 3.27
CA SER A 243 22.38 -16.10 2.13
C SER A 243 23.50 -15.14 2.56
N ASN A 244 23.21 -14.23 3.48
CA ASN A 244 24.22 -13.32 4.03
C ASN A 244 25.28 -14.04 4.87
N ALA A 245 24.89 -15.01 5.69
CA ALA A 245 25.83 -15.82 6.45
C ALA A 245 26.75 -16.64 5.54
N LYS A 246 26.21 -17.19 4.45
CA LYS A 246 27.01 -17.94 3.47
C LYS A 246 27.96 -17.02 2.71
N MET A 247 27.51 -15.84 2.27
CA MET A 247 28.39 -14.82 1.67
C MET A 247 29.53 -14.41 2.61
N GLN A 248 29.24 -14.22 3.89
CA GLN A 248 30.24 -13.94 4.91
C GLN A 248 31.27 -15.08 5.02
N THR A 249 30.80 -16.32 5.11
CA THR A 249 31.67 -17.51 5.17
C THR A 249 32.59 -17.61 3.94
N ILE A 250 32.04 -17.33 2.75
CA ILE A 250 32.81 -17.30 1.51
C ILE A 250 33.90 -16.23 1.56
N ALA A 251 33.57 -15.02 2.01
CA ALA A 251 34.53 -13.92 2.13
C ALA A 251 35.62 -14.20 3.20
N ASP A 252 35.25 -14.77 4.33
CA ASP A 252 36.17 -15.14 5.41
C ASP A 252 37.14 -16.24 4.98
N ASN A 253 36.66 -17.23 4.23
CA ASN A 253 37.49 -18.27 3.65
C ASN A 253 38.52 -17.68 2.68
N GLN A 254 38.09 -16.83 1.74
CA GLN A 254 39.01 -16.16 0.81
C GLN A 254 40.07 -15.35 1.55
N THR A 255 39.66 -14.56 2.54
CA THR A 255 40.56 -13.75 3.36
C THR A 255 41.57 -14.62 4.12
N SER A 256 41.12 -15.73 4.70
CA SER A 256 41.98 -16.68 5.42
C SER A 256 43.04 -17.32 4.51
N TYR A 257 42.69 -17.58 3.24
CA TYR A 257 43.62 -18.07 2.23
C TYR A 257 44.42 -16.95 1.52
N LYS A 258 44.29 -15.69 1.97
CA LYS A 258 44.90 -14.50 1.33
C LYS A 258 44.53 -14.37 -0.15
N GLN A 259 43.32 -14.79 -0.50
CA GLN A 259 42.76 -14.68 -1.84
C GLN A 259 41.80 -13.48 -1.92
N PRO A 260 41.58 -12.92 -3.13
CA PRO A 260 40.61 -11.86 -3.34
C PRO A 260 39.19 -12.28 -2.92
N ALA A 261 38.57 -11.51 -2.04
CA ALA A 261 37.23 -11.79 -1.54
C ALA A 261 36.16 -10.98 -2.30
N ILE A 262 34.94 -11.51 -2.38
CA ILE A 262 33.81 -10.72 -2.86
C ILE A 262 33.49 -9.63 -1.86
N ARG A 263 33.29 -8.42 -2.37
CA ARG A 263 32.92 -7.24 -1.58
C ARG A 263 31.43 -6.91 -1.67
N LYS A 264 30.87 -7.08 -2.87
CA LYS A 264 29.46 -6.83 -3.18
C LYS A 264 29.09 -7.51 -4.48
N GLY A 265 27.81 -7.66 -4.74
CA GLY A 265 27.33 -8.10 -6.03
C GLY A 265 25.82 -8.03 -6.13
N THR A 266 25.34 -8.14 -7.36
CA THR A 266 23.92 -8.21 -7.68
C THR A 266 23.63 -9.52 -8.38
N LEU A 267 22.50 -10.12 -8.05
CA LEU A 267 21.90 -11.22 -8.80
C LEU A 267 20.53 -10.77 -9.29
N TYR A 268 20.23 -11.09 -10.54
CA TYR A 268 18.99 -10.72 -11.17
C TYR A 268 18.30 -11.97 -11.71
N PHE A 269 17.20 -12.34 -11.07
CA PHE A 269 16.41 -13.53 -11.34
C PHE A 269 15.25 -13.19 -12.28
N TYR A 270 15.13 -13.93 -13.37
CA TYR A 270 14.04 -13.83 -14.35
C TYR A 270 13.24 -15.13 -14.32
N PRO A 271 11.91 -15.11 -14.09
CA PRO A 271 11.07 -16.30 -14.27
C PRO A 271 11.31 -16.88 -15.66
N ASN A 272 11.49 -18.19 -15.74
CA ASN A 272 11.63 -18.84 -17.03
C ASN A 272 10.26 -18.91 -17.72
N ASP A 273 10.13 -18.18 -18.83
CA ASP A 273 8.87 -18.03 -19.58
C ASP A 273 8.51 -19.26 -20.40
N ASP A 274 9.38 -20.27 -20.46
CA ASP A 274 9.02 -21.56 -21.01
C ASP A 274 7.92 -22.20 -20.14
N SER A 275 6.72 -22.24 -20.71
CA SER A 275 5.44 -22.71 -20.13
C SER A 275 5.42 -24.10 -19.47
N GLN A 276 6.57 -24.78 -19.37
CA GLN A 276 6.73 -26.09 -18.75
C GLN A 276 7.26 -26.04 -17.31
N THR A 277 7.94 -24.97 -16.89
CA THR A 277 8.58 -24.93 -15.56
C THR A 277 7.71 -24.22 -14.52
N THR A 278 6.59 -24.85 -14.14
CA THR A 278 5.70 -24.33 -13.07
C THR A 278 6.14 -24.76 -11.67
N ASN A 279 7.03 -25.76 -11.57
CA ASN A 279 7.49 -26.29 -10.31
C ASN A 279 8.55 -25.36 -9.67
N MET A 280 8.19 -24.69 -8.57
CA MET A 280 9.10 -23.80 -7.84
C MET A 280 10.27 -24.53 -7.18
N THR A 281 10.20 -25.85 -6.95
CA THR A 281 11.33 -26.60 -6.39
C THR A 281 12.46 -26.79 -7.41
N ASP A 282 12.19 -26.61 -8.70
CA ASP A 282 13.20 -26.75 -9.75
C ASP A 282 14.12 -25.51 -9.76
N PRO A 283 15.45 -25.66 -9.75
CA PRO A 283 16.37 -24.56 -9.97
C PRO A 283 16.15 -23.83 -11.30
N SER A 284 15.57 -24.50 -12.30
CA SER A 284 15.29 -23.94 -13.61
C SER A 284 14.07 -23.01 -13.64
N PHE A 285 13.38 -22.83 -12.51
CA PHE A 285 12.29 -21.86 -12.36
C PHE A 285 12.75 -20.43 -12.67
N PHE A 286 13.99 -20.10 -12.30
CA PHE A 286 14.63 -18.84 -12.64
C PHE A 286 15.86 -19.04 -13.52
N GLU A 287 16.06 -18.12 -14.45
CA GLU A 287 17.40 -17.78 -14.94
C GLU A 287 17.99 -16.69 -14.06
N CYS A 288 19.32 -16.67 -13.90
CA CYS A 288 20.02 -15.71 -13.06
C CYS A 288 21.16 -15.05 -13.83
N ASP A 289 21.06 -13.75 -14.10
CA ASP A 289 22.25 -12.94 -14.43
C ASP A 289 22.88 -12.44 -13.12
N PHE A 290 24.19 -12.22 -13.10
CA PHE A 290 24.88 -11.77 -11.90
C PHE A 290 26.13 -10.95 -12.19
N ARG A 291 26.47 -10.08 -11.24
CA ARG A 291 27.73 -9.33 -11.22
C ARG A 291 28.26 -9.25 -9.80
N PHE A 292 29.43 -9.82 -9.54
CA PHE A 292 30.13 -9.64 -8.25
C PHE A 292 31.40 -8.84 -8.43
N VAL A 293 31.66 -7.94 -7.49
CA VAL A 293 32.91 -7.19 -7.36
C VAL A 293 33.84 -7.96 -6.43
N VAL A 294 35.00 -8.34 -6.96
CA VAL A 294 36.06 -9.04 -6.22
C VAL A 294 37.15 -8.03 -5.88
N ASP A 295 37.47 -7.90 -4.60
CA ASP A 295 38.52 -7.01 -4.10
C ASP A 295 39.87 -7.73 -4.11
N LYS A 296 40.78 -7.30 -4.99
CA LYS A 296 42.14 -7.85 -5.10
C LYS A 296 43.12 -7.21 -4.10
N GLY A 297 42.66 -6.24 -3.31
CA GLY A 297 43.49 -5.41 -2.45
C GLY A 297 44.15 -4.25 -3.17
N GLN A 298 44.71 -3.33 -2.39
CA GLN A 298 45.43 -2.14 -2.88
C GLN A 298 44.62 -1.24 -3.85
N GLY A 299 43.29 -1.30 -3.79
CA GLY A 299 42.40 -0.54 -4.67
C GLY A 299 42.18 -1.15 -6.06
N ALA A 300 42.62 -2.39 -6.28
CA ALA A 300 42.35 -3.14 -7.51
C ALA A 300 41.09 -4.01 -7.37
N TYR A 301 40.26 -4.03 -8.42
CA TYR A 301 39.00 -4.76 -8.45
C TYR A 301 38.85 -5.59 -9.72
N ASP A 302 38.21 -6.75 -9.58
CA ASP A 302 37.76 -7.61 -10.68
C ASP A 302 36.25 -7.78 -10.63
N PHE A 303 35.69 -8.28 -11.74
CA PHE A 303 34.27 -8.58 -11.87
C PHE A 303 34.03 -10.04 -12.25
N LEU A 304 33.22 -10.72 -11.45
CA LEU A 304 32.66 -12.02 -11.80
C LEU A 304 31.30 -11.79 -12.44
N MET A 305 31.11 -12.39 -13.60
CA MET A 305 29.92 -12.31 -14.44
C MET A 305 29.78 -13.63 -15.19
N PRO A 306 28.63 -13.98 -15.79
CA PRO A 306 28.47 -15.24 -16.51
C PRO A 306 29.57 -15.49 -17.56
N THR A 307 29.97 -14.45 -18.29
CA THR A 307 31.02 -14.52 -19.31
C THR A 307 32.43 -14.75 -18.74
N THR A 308 32.65 -14.57 -17.44
CA THR A 308 33.92 -14.91 -16.78
C THR A 308 34.11 -16.42 -16.68
N TYR A 309 33.01 -17.18 -16.58
CA TYR A 309 33.06 -18.63 -16.42
C TYR A 309 32.99 -19.38 -17.76
N GLY A 310 32.36 -18.80 -18.78
CA GLY A 310 32.31 -19.39 -20.11
C GLY A 310 31.16 -18.84 -20.94
N GLU A 311 30.48 -19.74 -21.67
CA GLU A 311 29.33 -19.35 -22.50
C GLU A 311 28.19 -18.80 -21.64
N TYR A 312 27.73 -17.59 -21.98
CA TYR A 312 26.74 -16.84 -21.19
C TYR A 312 25.53 -17.69 -20.78
N ARG A 313 24.90 -18.39 -21.72
CA ARG A 313 23.70 -19.21 -21.46
C ARG A 313 23.93 -20.35 -20.46
N GLN A 314 25.13 -20.91 -20.42
CA GLN A 314 25.45 -21.98 -19.48
C GLN A 314 25.59 -21.44 -18.06
N TYR A 315 26.06 -20.21 -17.90
CA TYR A 315 26.31 -19.57 -16.62
C TYR A 315 25.25 -18.55 -16.21
N THR A 316 24.11 -18.51 -16.90
CA THR A 316 22.85 -17.94 -16.40
C THR A 316 21.85 -19.01 -15.94
N SER A 317 22.11 -20.27 -16.29
CA SER A 317 21.32 -21.41 -15.82
C SER A 317 21.67 -21.74 -14.38
N LEU A 318 20.71 -21.56 -13.47
CA LEU A 318 20.91 -21.81 -12.05
C LEU A 318 21.23 -23.28 -11.74
N SER A 319 20.60 -24.21 -12.46
CA SER A 319 20.87 -25.64 -12.31
C SER A 319 22.33 -25.98 -12.60
N ASN A 320 22.93 -25.36 -13.62
CA ASN A 320 24.35 -25.52 -13.92
C ASN A 320 25.26 -24.84 -12.88
N LEU A 321 24.91 -23.63 -12.43
CA LEU A 321 25.67 -22.92 -11.39
C LEU A 321 25.73 -23.71 -10.08
N ILE A 322 24.62 -24.35 -9.70
CA ILE A 322 24.54 -25.23 -8.52
C ILE A 322 25.34 -26.51 -8.76
N ALA A 323 25.13 -27.20 -9.87
CA ALA A 323 25.79 -28.48 -10.16
C ALA A 323 27.32 -28.36 -10.29
N SER A 324 27.80 -27.22 -10.79
CA SER A 324 29.24 -26.95 -10.94
C SER A 324 29.87 -26.32 -9.70
N GLU A 325 29.08 -26.05 -8.64
CA GLU A 325 29.52 -25.33 -7.44
C GLU A 325 30.29 -24.02 -7.79
N ALA A 326 29.84 -23.33 -8.85
CA ALA A 326 30.56 -22.18 -9.39
C ALA A 326 30.74 -21.11 -8.31
N TYR A 327 31.95 -20.56 -8.15
CA TYR A 327 32.20 -19.51 -7.15
C TYR A 327 31.28 -18.29 -7.41
N PRO A 328 30.71 -17.62 -6.39
CA PRO A 328 30.84 -17.87 -4.95
C PRO A 328 30.03 -19.01 -4.36
N ASN A 329 29.24 -19.73 -5.16
CA ASN A 329 28.39 -20.84 -4.71
C ASN A 329 27.33 -20.39 -3.68
N ILE A 330 26.66 -19.25 -3.96
CA ILE A 330 25.54 -18.71 -3.19
C ILE A 330 24.16 -19.02 -3.83
N TRP A 331 24.19 -19.76 -4.93
CA TRP A 331 23.10 -19.84 -5.91
C TRP A 331 21.81 -20.39 -5.32
N GLN A 332 21.90 -21.47 -4.54
CA GLN A 332 20.74 -22.11 -3.94
C GLN A 332 20.05 -21.19 -2.92
N GLU A 333 20.82 -20.51 -2.07
CA GLU A 333 20.27 -19.63 -1.04
C GLU A 333 19.64 -18.37 -1.64
N ALA A 334 20.31 -17.78 -2.64
CA ALA A 334 19.79 -16.63 -3.36
C ALA A 334 18.53 -16.99 -4.16
N ASP A 335 18.46 -18.18 -4.76
CA ASP A 335 17.27 -18.68 -5.45
C ASP A 335 16.06 -18.82 -4.53
N VAL A 336 16.24 -19.45 -3.37
CA VAL A 336 15.13 -19.59 -2.43
C VAL A 336 14.69 -18.23 -1.88
N LEU A 337 15.62 -17.31 -1.62
CA LEU A 337 15.29 -15.93 -1.25
C LEU A 337 14.48 -15.22 -2.35
N ALA A 338 14.87 -15.38 -3.62
CA ALA A 338 14.14 -14.82 -4.76
C ALA A 338 12.73 -15.42 -4.88
N LYS A 339 12.59 -16.74 -4.73
CA LYS A 339 11.31 -17.46 -4.77
C LYS A 339 10.38 -17.08 -3.61
N ALA A 340 10.95 -16.84 -2.43
CA ALA A 340 10.22 -16.33 -1.27
C ALA A 340 9.68 -14.92 -1.52
N ALA A 341 10.50 -14.02 -2.07
CA ALA A 341 10.07 -12.67 -2.44
C ALA A 341 8.99 -12.69 -3.52
N TYR A 342 9.19 -13.49 -4.58
CA TYR A 342 8.23 -13.71 -5.66
C TYR A 342 6.85 -14.14 -5.12
N SER A 343 6.82 -15.17 -4.27
CA SER A 343 5.59 -15.72 -3.69
C SER A 343 4.89 -14.73 -2.74
N THR A 344 5.67 -13.99 -1.96
CA THR A 344 5.17 -12.99 -1.02
C THR A 344 4.50 -11.84 -1.75
N VAL A 345 5.14 -11.29 -2.79
CA VAL A 345 4.59 -10.18 -3.59
C VAL A 345 3.30 -10.59 -4.28
N LEU A 346 3.25 -11.76 -4.91
CA LEU A 346 2.01 -12.25 -5.52
C LEU A 346 0.88 -12.38 -4.51
N THR A 347 1.18 -12.92 -3.32
CA THR A 347 0.19 -13.12 -2.26
C THR A 347 -0.31 -11.79 -1.70
N ASP A 348 0.58 -10.82 -1.48
CA ASP A 348 0.24 -9.49 -0.96
C ASP A 348 -0.56 -8.66 -1.96
N LEU A 349 -0.31 -8.85 -3.27
CA LEU A 349 -1.11 -8.30 -4.38
C LEU A 349 -2.40 -9.10 -4.66
N GLY A 350 -2.74 -10.09 -3.81
CA GLY A 350 -3.99 -10.84 -3.89
C GLY A 350 -4.05 -11.92 -4.97
N GLN A 351 -2.92 -12.26 -5.62
CA GLN A 351 -2.86 -13.29 -6.67
C GLN A 351 -2.76 -14.71 -6.09
N VAL A 352 -3.78 -15.10 -5.32
CA VAL A 352 -3.83 -16.42 -4.66
C VAL A 352 -4.01 -17.59 -5.63
N ASN A 353 -4.46 -17.32 -6.86
CA ASN A 353 -4.64 -18.32 -7.92
C ASN A 353 -3.45 -18.41 -8.87
N ALA A 354 -2.34 -17.72 -8.59
CA ALA A 354 -1.13 -17.82 -9.39
C ALA A 354 -0.64 -19.28 -9.42
N PRO A 355 -0.23 -19.81 -10.59
CA PRO A 355 0.08 -21.24 -10.76
C PRO A 355 1.31 -21.69 -9.96
N SER A 356 2.22 -20.79 -9.65
CA SER A 356 3.46 -21.05 -8.90
C SER A 356 3.54 -20.08 -7.74
N ASN A 357 3.23 -20.52 -6.52
CA ASN A 357 3.31 -19.69 -5.32
C ASN A 357 3.54 -20.58 -4.08
N ILE A 358 4.64 -20.37 -3.36
CA ILE A 358 5.00 -21.15 -2.16
C ILE A 358 3.92 -21.00 -1.07
N LEU A 359 3.31 -19.82 -0.98
CA LEU A 359 2.42 -19.46 0.14
C LEU A 359 0.99 -19.97 -0.01
N THR A 360 0.65 -20.55 -1.18
CA THR A 360 -0.66 -21.15 -1.46
C THR A 360 -0.61 -22.67 -1.59
N ASP A 361 0.59 -23.26 -1.56
CA ASP A 361 0.80 -24.72 -1.60
C ASP A 361 1.49 -25.22 -0.32
N PRO A 362 0.81 -26.01 0.53
CA PRO A 362 1.40 -26.55 1.76
C PRO A 362 2.62 -27.46 1.53
N GLY A 363 2.68 -28.16 0.40
CA GLY A 363 3.79 -29.05 0.05
C GLY A 363 5.06 -28.25 -0.27
N LEU A 364 4.92 -27.17 -1.05
CA LEU A 364 6.01 -26.23 -1.30
C LEU A 364 6.45 -25.54 0.00
N LEU A 365 5.49 -25.12 0.83
CA LEU A 365 5.81 -24.47 2.10
C LEU A 365 6.56 -25.42 3.06
N SER A 366 6.18 -26.70 3.14
CA SER A 366 6.95 -27.68 3.92
C SER A 366 8.36 -27.88 3.35
N TYR A 367 8.49 -27.99 2.02
CA TYR A 367 9.78 -28.14 1.35
C TYR A 367 10.73 -26.97 1.65
N PHE A 368 10.27 -25.73 1.46
CA PHE A 368 11.10 -24.53 1.67
C PHE A 368 11.29 -24.17 3.15
N THR A 369 10.57 -24.80 4.08
CA THR A 369 10.76 -24.58 5.53
C THR A 369 11.53 -25.71 6.21
N ALA A 370 11.87 -26.79 5.49
CA ALA A 370 12.53 -27.97 6.04
C ALA A 370 13.86 -27.64 6.75
N ASN A 371 14.63 -26.69 6.21
CA ASN A 371 15.96 -26.35 6.73
C ASN A 371 15.98 -25.23 7.77
N PHE A 372 14.83 -24.72 8.21
CA PHE A 372 14.76 -23.57 9.15
C PHE A 372 15.59 -23.80 10.42
N SER A 373 15.58 -25.02 10.95
CA SER A 373 16.32 -25.40 12.16
C SER A 373 17.84 -25.30 11.96
N GLU A 374 18.35 -25.76 10.82
CA GLU A 374 19.79 -25.71 10.50
C GLU A 374 20.22 -24.27 10.23
N THR A 375 19.45 -23.56 9.40
CA THR A 375 19.70 -22.17 9.03
C THR A 375 19.86 -21.26 10.23
N ARG A 376 19.09 -21.50 11.30
CA ARG A 376 19.14 -20.71 12.54
C ARG A 376 20.51 -20.71 13.22
N HIS A 377 21.31 -21.76 13.05
CA HIS A 377 22.62 -21.87 13.71
C HIS A 377 23.68 -20.96 13.08
N SER A 378 23.46 -20.53 11.83
CA SER A 378 24.39 -19.71 11.06
C SER A 378 24.12 -18.21 11.17
N ILE A 379 23.20 -17.81 12.04
CA ILE A 379 22.67 -16.45 12.10
C ILE A 379 23.50 -15.60 13.07
N ALA A 380 23.87 -14.41 12.61
CA ALA A 380 24.54 -13.40 13.42
C ALA A 380 23.55 -12.71 14.38
N ASN A 381 23.61 -11.38 14.53
CA ASN A 381 22.79 -10.65 15.49
C ASN A 381 21.40 -10.26 14.94
N ALA A 382 21.09 -10.65 13.69
CA ALA A 382 19.83 -10.39 12.99
C ALA A 382 18.94 -11.65 12.99
N TYR A 383 18.08 -11.81 13.99
CA TYR A 383 17.27 -13.02 14.17
C TYR A 383 16.01 -13.04 13.28
N PRO A 384 15.92 -13.92 12.27
CA PRO A 384 14.78 -14.01 11.38
C PRO A 384 13.54 -14.58 12.09
N GLY A 385 12.40 -14.43 11.43
CA GLY A 385 11.11 -14.86 11.92
C GLY A 385 9.99 -14.21 11.10
N PRO A 386 8.73 -14.40 11.48
CA PRO A 386 8.24 -14.87 12.79
C PRO A 386 8.26 -16.39 13.02
N ALA A 387 8.35 -17.23 11.98
CA ALA A 387 8.50 -18.67 12.14
C ALA A 387 9.97 -19.05 12.34
N ASP A 388 10.23 -19.98 13.25
CA ASP A 388 11.58 -20.48 13.56
C ASP A 388 11.73 -21.99 13.40
N GLN A 389 10.70 -22.64 12.85
CA GLN A 389 10.53 -24.08 12.73
C GLN A 389 9.88 -24.43 11.39
N GLN A 390 10.08 -25.66 10.93
CA GLN A 390 9.44 -26.17 9.72
C GLN A 390 7.90 -26.14 9.83
N TYR A 391 7.23 -25.86 8.72
CA TYR A 391 5.77 -25.81 8.61
C TYR A 391 5.07 -27.01 9.28
N ASP A 392 5.49 -28.23 8.93
CA ASP A 392 4.87 -29.46 9.44
C ASP A 392 5.01 -29.60 10.97
N THR A 393 6.14 -29.16 11.54
CA THR A 393 6.38 -29.25 12.99
C THR A 393 5.48 -28.30 13.78
N LEU A 394 5.20 -27.11 13.22
CA LEU A 394 4.28 -26.15 13.80
C LEU A 394 2.81 -26.57 13.61
N PHE A 395 2.50 -27.22 12.48
CA PHE A 395 1.18 -27.81 12.22
C PHE A 395 0.88 -28.94 13.22
N LEU A 396 1.81 -29.87 13.42
CA LEU A 396 1.66 -31.02 14.31
C LEU A 396 1.63 -30.65 15.80
N ARG A 397 2.33 -29.58 16.22
CA ARG A 397 2.28 -29.09 17.60
C ARG A 397 0.91 -28.54 17.99
N ARG A 398 0.06 -28.20 17.02
CA ARG A 398 -1.16 -27.45 17.32
C ARG A 398 -2.37 -28.31 17.71
N HIS A 399 -2.50 -29.61 17.39
CA HIS A 399 -3.44 -30.56 18.07
C HIS A 399 -3.33 -32.04 17.59
N PRO A 400 -3.12 -33.02 18.50
CA PRO A 400 -3.37 -34.45 18.21
C PRO A 400 -4.82 -34.92 18.44
N GLU A 401 -5.66 -34.14 19.13
CA GLU A 401 -6.98 -34.60 19.63
C GLU A 401 -8.19 -33.73 19.25
N ARG A 402 -8.04 -32.73 18.38
CA ARG A 402 -9.17 -31.91 17.89
C ARG A 402 -9.12 -31.79 16.37
N ASN A 403 -10.12 -32.38 15.70
CA ASN A 403 -10.29 -32.39 14.24
C ASN A 403 -10.85 -31.06 13.69
N TYR A 404 -10.22 -29.92 13.99
CA TYR A 404 -10.46 -28.68 13.24
C TYR A 404 -9.28 -27.72 13.35
N CYS A 405 -8.83 -27.19 12.21
CA CYS A 405 -7.92 -26.05 12.13
C CYS A 405 -8.76 -24.77 11.97
N GLU A 406 -8.92 -23.97 13.01
CA GLU A 406 -9.33 -22.56 12.81
C GLU A 406 -8.14 -21.82 12.18
N GLY A 407 -8.26 -21.49 10.88
CA GLY A 407 -7.37 -20.52 10.21
C GLY A 407 -6.25 -21.08 9.31
N CYS A 408 -6.21 -22.38 9.01
CA CYS A 408 -5.33 -22.89 7.95
C CYS A 408 -6.08 -22.88 6.62
N MET A 409 -5.74 -21.93 5.74
CA MET A 409 -6.23 -21.79 4.36
C MET A 409 -7.70 -22.22 4.15
N GLU A 410 -8.65 -21.53 4.77
CA GLU A 410 -10.03 -21.63 4.28
C GLU A 410 -10.16 -20.79 3.02
N GLN A 411 -10.23 -21.45 1.85
CA GLN A 411 -10.81 -20.86 0.65
C GLN A 411 -12.21 -20.33 0.98
N PRO A 412 -12.61 -19.14 0.49
CA PRO A 412 -13.96 -18.65 0.70
C PRO A 412 -14.95 -19.61 0.03
N ARG A 413 -15.68 -20.39 0.83
CA ARG A 413 -16.82 -21.16 0.34
C ARG A 413 -17.90 -20.18 -0.13
N THR A 414 -18.15 -20.18 -1.43
CA THR A 414 -19.36 -19.63 -2.04
C THR A 414 -20.57 -20.45 -1.60
N THR A 415 -21.21 -20.08 -0.49
CA THR A 415 -22.56 -20.58 -0.19
C THR A 415 -23.61 -19.68 -0.81
N SER A 416 -24.10 -20.14 -1.95
CA SER A 416 -25.35 -19.78 -2.59
C SER A 416 -26.56 -20.04 -1.67
N ASN A 417 -27.48 -19.07 -1.65
CA ASN A 417 -28.92 -19.13 -1.33
C ASN A 417 -29.38 -19.56 0.08
N MET A 418 -30.09 -18.67 0.78
CA MET A 418 -31.57 -18.67 0.84
C MET A 418 -32.11 -17.69 1.89
N TYR A 419 -33.10 -16.91 1.47
CA TYR A 419 -34.02 -16.17 2.33
C TYR A 419 -34.64 -17.06 3.41
N ARG A 420 -34.63 -16.59 4.66
CA ARG A 420 -35.70 -16.92 5.61
C ARG A 420 -35.93 -15.79 6.61
N GLU A 421 -37.02 -15.06 6.40
CA GLU A 421 -37.61 -14.15 7.37
C GLU A 421 -37.99 -14.90 8.66
N THR A 422 -37.66 -14.33 9.81
CA THR A 422 -38.47 -14.49 11.03
C THR A 422 -38.42 -13.18 11.81
N SER A 423 -39.60 -12.61 12.07
CA SER A 423 -39.82 -11.38 12.85
C SER A 423 -39.88 -11.65 14.36
N PRO A 424 -39.78 -10.61 15.22
CA PRO A 424 -39.25 -10.70 16.58
C PRO A 424 -40.29 -10.60 17.71
N GLY A 425 -39.87 -10.99 18.93
CA GLY A 425 -40.57 -10.75 20.20
C GLY A 425 -39.59 -10.68 21.40
N PRO A 426 -39.95 -10.08 22.54
CA PRO A 426 -39.20 -8.93 23.10
C PRO A 426 -38.65 -9.09 24.54
N GLY A 427 -37.75 -8.17 24.92
CA GLY A 427 -37.27 -7.85 26.29
C GLY A 427 -35.91 -8.48 26.63
N SER A 428 -34.88 -7.80 27.16
CA SER A 428 -34.82 -6.68 28.09
C SER A 428 -33.42 -6.01 28.09
N ARG A 429 -33.40 -4.67 28.11
CA ARG A 429 -32.53 -3.70 28.86
C ARG A 429 -31.38 -4.28 29.72
N TYR A 430 -30.16 -3.73 29.85
CA TYR A 430 -29.58 -2.38 29.63
C TYR A 430 -28.02 -2.43 29.61
N SER A 431 -27.40 -1.40 29.02
CA SER A 431 -25.98 -1.05 28.74
C SER A 431 -24.96 -1.18 29.89
N LYS A 432 -23.63 -1.30 29.67
CA LYS A 432 -22.57 -0.38 29.12
C LYS A 432 -21.25 -1.20 29.12
N GLU A 433 -20.15 -0.96 28.40
CA GLU A 433 -19.54 0.16 27.68
C GLU A 433 -18.43 -0.46 26.78
N ASP A 434 -18.40 -0.15 25.49
CA ASP A 434 -17.30 -0.47 24.56
C ASP A 434 -16.29 0.69 24.53
N PRO A 435 -14.99 0.43 24.29
CA PRO A 435 -14.14 1.36 23.59
C PRO A 435 -14.00 0.97 22.11
N GLU A 436 -14.25 2.00 21.29
CA GLU A 436 -14.17 2.12 19.85
C GLU A 436 -13.00 1.39 19.17
N LEU A 437 -13.36 0.62 18.13
CA LEU A 437 -12.46 0.12 17.10
C LEU A 437 -12.32 1.23 16.04
N GLU A 438 -11.16 1.90 16.00
CA GLU A 438 -10.85 2.90 14.96
C GLU A 438 -10.64 2.22 13.59
N MET A 439 -11.33 2.76 12.58
CA MET A 439 -11.29 2.31 11.19
C MET A 439 -9.98 2.69 10.49
N GLY A 440 -9.34 1.70 9.88
CA GLY A 440 -8.13 1.84 9.07
C GLY A 440 -8.43 2.48 7.71
N GLY A 441 -7.87 3.68 7.48
CA GLY A 441 -7.81 4.35 6.19
C GLY A 441 -6.42 4.22 5.55
N LEU A 442 -6.36 4.32 4.22
CA LEU A 442 -5.13 4.45 3.43
C LEU A 442 -4.42 5.75 3.86
N ARG A 443 -3.23 5.63 4.46
CA ARG A 443 -2.44 6.77 4.93
C ARG A 443 -1.41 7.19 3.88
N PRO A 444 -1.46 8.43 3.34
CA PRO A 444 -0.29 9.04 2.72
C PRO A 444 0.74 9.38 3.80
N SER A 445 1.99 8.95 3.59
CA SER A 445 3.12 9.30 4.45
C SER A 445 3.53 10.76 4.19
N ALA A 446 3.16 11.67 5.07
CA ALA A 446 3.68 13.03 5.10
C ALA A 446 4.65 13.17 6.29
N ARG A 447 5.95 13.01 6.04
CA ARG A 447 6.99 13.30 7.03
C ARG A 447 7.34 14.79 6.95
N SER A 448 6.56 15.65 7.62
CA SER A 448 6.99 17.02 7.93
C SER A 448 7.57 17.03 9.34
N THR A 449 8.85 17.43 9.46
CA THR A 449 9.50 17.67 10.75
C THR A 449 9.83 19.15 10.84
N GLU A 450 8.92 19.94 11.41
CA GLU A 450 9.24 21.25 11.96
C GLU A 450 9.71 21.08 13.40
N PHE A 451 10.99 21.36 13.66
CA PHE A 451 11.45 21.74 14.99
C PHE A 451 12.27 23.01 14.86
N ARG A 452 11.82 24.07 15.56
CA ARG A 452 12.34 25.43 15.48
C ARG A 452 13.01 25.81 16.81
N ARG A 453 14.13 26.54 16.68
CA ARG A 453 15.02 27.22 17.68
C ARG A 453 16.19 26.37 18.19
N SER A 454 17.45 26.81 18.20
CA SER A 454 18.12 28.10 17.93
C SER A 454 19.60 27.74 17.64
N GLY A 455 20.21 28.12 16.50
CA GLY A 455 20.97 29.36 16.36
C GLY A 455 22.48 29.18 16.60
N SER A 456 23.25 28.87 15.55
CA SER A 456 24.58 29.46 15.32
C SER A 456 25.01 29.26 13.85
N GLN A 457 25.70 30.27 13.33
CA GLN A 457 25.96 30.53 11.91
C GLN A 457 27.18 29.74 11.38
N SER A 458 27.07 29.20 10.17
CA SER A 458 28.15 29.25 9.16
C SER A 458 27.60 28.90 7.77
N ARG A 459 27.78 29.82 6.81
CA ARG A 459 27.45 29.71 5.38
C ARG A 459 28.47 28.85 4.63
N SER A 460 28.03 28.09 3.63
CA SER A 460 28.55 28.18 2.23
C SER A 460 27.76 27.24 1.29
N VAL A 461 26.92 27.80 0.41
CA VAL A 461 27.09 27.89 -1.06
C VAL A 461 26.80 26.59 -1.82
N SER A 462 25.64 26.64 -2.49
CA SER A 462 25.11 25.75 -3.53
C SER A 462 25.88 25.86 -4.85
N GLN A 463 26.12 24.74 -5.53
CA GLN A 463 26.31 24.70 -6.99
C GLN A 463 25.41 23.64 -7.61
N GLN A 464 24.25 24.08 -8.12
CA GLN A 464 23.57 23.46 -9.23
C GLN A 464 24.29 23.87 -10.51
N ARG A 465 24.68 22.92 -11.35
CA ARG A 465 25.18 23.18 -12.70
C ARG A 465 24.10 22.77 -13.71
N LEU A 466 23.31 23.75 -14.10
CA LEU A 466 22.44 23.72 -15.28
C LEU A 466 23.31 23.78 -16.54
N ILE A 467 23.04 22.93 -17.53
CA ILE A 467 23.56 23.04 -18.89
C ILE A 467 22.45 23.67 -19.75
N PRO A 468 22.69 24.75 -20.50
CA PRO A 468 21.66 25.45 -21.24
C PRO A 468 21.40 24.83 -22.64
N THR A 469 20.14 24.92 -23.05
CA THR A 469 19.63 24.71 -24.41
C THR A 469 19.63 26.01 -25.20
N GLU A 470 20.32 26.06 -26.34
CA GLU A 470 20.07 26.95 -27.50
C GLU A 470 20.39 26.11 -28.76
N SER A 471 19.39 25.62 -29.51
CA SER A 471 18.78 26.23 -30.70
C SER A 471 19.77 26.68 -31.79
N ILE A 472 19.77 26.01 -32.95
CA ILE A 472 19.80 26.59 -34.31
C ILE A 472 19.53 25.45 -35.33
N ASP A 473 18.84 25.82 -36.40
CA ASP A 473 18.01 25.02 -37.28
C ASP A 473 18.64 24.82 -38.69
N ILE A 474 18.08 23.87 -39.45
CA ILE A 474 18.08 23.67 -40.91
C ILE A 474 19.39 23.28 -41.65
N GLY A 475 19.41 22.03 -42.13
CA GLY A 475 19.51 21.75 -43.58
C GLY A 475 20.75 21.02 -44.11
N GLY A 476 20.51 19.90 -44.83
CA GLY A 476 21.31 19.55 -46.01
C GLY A 476 21.91 18.14 -46.07
N ARG A 477 21.35 17.30 -46.96
CA ARG A 477 21.89 16.06 -47.53
C ARG A 477 23.40 16.13 -47.89
N GLN A 478 24.14 15.02 -47.73
CA GLN A 478 24.68 14.20 -48.84
C GLN A 478 25.50 12.97 -48.38
N HIS A 479 25.50 11.98 -49.27
CA HIS A 479 26.11 10.64 -49.21
C HIS A 479 27.66 10.61 -49.30
N ARG A 480 28.18 9.39 -49.01
CA ARG A 480 29.51 8.77 -49.32
C ARG A 480 30.59 9.13 -48.30
N TYR A 481 31.38 8.19 -47.77
CA TYR A 481 31.88 6.92 -48.30
C TYR A 481 31.62 5.72 -47.40
#